data_AF-A0A955BQI1-F1
#
_entry.id   AF-A0A955BQI1-F1
#
_cell.length_a   1.000
_cell.length_b   1.000
_cell.length_c   1.000
_cell.angle_alpha   90.00
_cell.angle_beta   90.00
_cell.angle_gamma   90.00
#
_symmetry.space_group_name_H-M   'P 1'
#
loop_
_entity.id
_entity.type
_entity.pdbx_description
1 polymer ?
#
loop_
_entity_poly.entity_id
_entity_poly.type
_entity_poly.pdbx_seq_one_letter_code
_entity_poly.pdbx_strand_id
1 'polypeptide(L)' 'MPTVNQLVRKNRRAKRKFSKSPVLEKCPFKRGVCLQVRTMTPKKPNSALRKITRVRLSNGKEVTVYIPGEGHN' A
#
# COMPACT_ATOMS: atom_id res chain seq x y z
N MET A 1 35.27 -8.26 -2.51
CA MET A 1 35.39 -7.57 -1.20
C MET A 1 36.07 -6.23 -1.44
N PRO A 2 35.49 -5.08 -1.08
CA PRO A 2 36.10 -3.78 -1.41
C PRO A 2 37.30 -3.46 -0.51
N THR A 3 38.32 -2.79 -1.07
CA THR A 3 39.52 -2.36 -0.32
C THR A 3 39.25 -1.10 0.50
N VAL A 4 40.09 -0.81 1.50
CA VAL A 4 39.96 0.39 2.36
C VAL A 4 39.97 1.67 1.52
N ASN A 5 40.87 1.79 0.54
CA ASN A 5 40.91 2.94 -0.36
C ASN A 5 39.66 3.11 -1.22
N GLN A 6 38.96 2.01 -1.57
CA GLN A 6 37.68 2.09 -2.27
C GLN A 6 36.58 2.63 -1.37
N LEU A 7 36.57 2.26 -0.08
CA LEU A 7 35.62 2.78 0.90
C LEU A 7 35.87 4.26 1.22
N VAL A 8 37.13 4.67 1.33
CA VAL A 8 37.52 6.09 1.54
C VAL A 8 37.10 6.95 0.35
N ARG A 9 37.30 6.48 -0.89
CA ARG A 9 36.87 7.20 -2.11
C ARG A 9 35.36 7.15 -2.34
N LYS A 10 34.71 6.03 -2.00
CA LYS A 10 33.28 5.78 -2.19
C LYS A 10 32.71 5.07 -0.96
N ASN A 11 32.17 5.89 -0.05
CA ASN A 11 31.50 5.40 1.15
C ASN A 11 30.33 4.47 0.79
N ARG A 12 30.10 3.45 1.64
CA ARG A 12 28.91 2.60 1.53
C ARG A 12 27.66 3.44 1.76
N ARG A 13 26.65 3.23 0.93
CA ARG A 13 25.33 3.85 1.08
C ARG A 13 24.31 2.81 1.48
N ALA A 14 23.49 3.13 2.47
CA ALA A 14 22.35 2.31 2.80
C ALA A 14 21.37 2.26 1.62
N LYS A 15 20.79 1.09 1.35
CA LYS A 15 19.75 0.96 0.32
C LYS A 15 18.48 1.67 0.81
N ARG A 16 17.90 2.51 -0.03
CA ARG A 16 16.62 3.18 0.26
C ARG A 16 15.50 2.13 0.32
N LYS A 17 14.66 2.20 1.35
CA LYS A 17 13.44 1.37 1.47
C LYS A 17 12.23 2.17 1.00
N PHE A 18 11.34 1.53 0.25
CA PHE A 18 10.05 2.11 -0.15
C PHE A 18 8.95 1.65 0.81
N SER A 19 8.03 2.56 1.13
CA SER A 19 6.85 2.20 1.93
C SER A 19 5.89 1.36 1.10
N LYS A 20 5.29 0.35 1.71
CA LYS A 20 4.17 -0.41 1.11
C LYS A 20 2.88 0.41 1.06
N SER A 21 2.79 1.48 1.84
CA SER A 21 1.63 2.37 1.96
C SER A 21 2.02 3.83 1.69
N PRO A 22 2.46 4.17 0.46
CA PRO A 22 2.89 5.54 0.13
C PRO A 22 1.72 6.55 0.18
N VAL A 23 0.50 6.09 -0.03
CA VAL A 23 -0.71 6.92 -0.06
C VAL A 23 -1.08 7.47 1.33
N LEU A 24 -0.58 6.85 2.40
CA LEU A 24 -0.84 7.31 3.77
C LEU A 24 0.09 8.45 4.22
N GLU A 25 1.15 8.79 3.47
CA GLU A 25 2.04 9.92 3.77
C GLU A 25 2.56 9.93 5.22
N LYS A 26 2.96 8.76 5.74
CA LYS A 26 3.44 8.56 7.13
C LYS A 26 2.37 8.78 8.22
N CYS A 27 1.11 9.02 7.88
CA CYS A 27 0.01 8.95 8.83
C CYS A 27 -0.39 7.48 9.07
N PRO A 28 -0.86 7.12 10.27
CA PRO A 28 -1.38 5.76 10.51
C PRO A 28 -2.67 5.50 9.72
N PHE A 29 -3.55 6.51 9.63
CA PHE A 29 -4.83 6.43 8.92
C PHE A 29 -5.12 7.76 8.20
N LYS A 30 -5.92 7.70 7.12
CA LYS A 30 -6.49 8.88 6.46
C LYS A 30 -7.98 8.63 6.19
N ARG A 31 -8.79 9.67 6.38
CA ARG A 31 -10.21 9.66 6.02
C ARG A 31 -10.35 9.65 4.49
N GLY A 32 -11.41 9.03 3.99
CA GLY A 32 -11.76 9.07 2.57
C GLY A 32 -13.26 8.84 2.36
N VAL A 33 -13.70 9.05 1.13
CA VAL A 33 -15.09 8.85 0.68
C VAL A 33 -15.13 7.67 -0.29
N CYS A 34 -16.09 6.76 -0.10
CA CYS A 34 -16.32 5.65 -1.00
C CYS A 34 -16.91 6.15 -2.33
N LEU A 35 -16.26 5.83 -3.44
CA LEU A 35 -16.71 6.14 -4.80
C LEU A 35 -17.54 5.00 -5.39
N GLN A 36 -17.09 3.77 -5.18
CA GLN A 36 -17.74 2.57 -5.69
C GLN A 36 -17.51 1.38 -4.77
N VAL A 37 -18.58 0.66 -4.45
CA VAL A 37 -18.54 -0.62 -3.73
C VAL A 37 -18.72 -1.75 -4.74
N ARG A 38 -17.83 -2.76 -4.70
CA ARG A 38 -17.90 -3.92 -5.62
C ARG A 38 -17.25 -5.16 -5.01
N THR A 39 -17.43 -6.30 -5.67
CA THR A 39 -16.76 -7.56 -5.28
C THR A 39 -15.65 -7.91 -6.27
N MET A 40 -14.54 -8.49 -5.78
CA MET A 40 -13.47 -9.04 -6.62
C MET A 40 -13.11 -10.46 -6.19
N THR A 41 -12.76 -11.31 -7.15
CA THR A 41 -12.25 -12.66 -6.88
C THR A 41 -10.77 -12.61 -6.48
N PRO A 42 -10.33 -13.41 -5.49
CA PRO A 42 -8.93 -13.48 -5.10
C PRO A 42 -8.10 -14.23 -6.16
N LYS A 43 -6.77 -14.09 -6.08
CA LYS A 43 -5.85 -14.89 -6.90
C LYS A 43 -5.91 -16.37 -6.47
N LYS A 44 -5.83 -17.29 -7.46
CA LYS A 44 -5.64 -18.74 -7.25
C LYS A 44 -4.50 -18.99 -6.24
N PRO A 45 -4.59 -19.96 -5.31
CA PRO A 45 -5.52 -21.10 -5.21
C PRO A 45 -6.88 -20.80 -4.57
N ASN A 46 -7.08 -19.58 -4.08
CA ASN A 46 -8.27 -19.25 -3.33
C ASN A 46 -9.46 -18.97 -4.26
N SER A 47 -10.67 -19.21 -3.75
CA SER A 47 -11.92 -18.83 -4.40
C SER A 47 -12.85 -18.20 -3.36
N ALA A 48 -13.36 -17.01 -3.65
CA ALA A 48 -14.32 -16.25 -2.83
C ALA A 48 -14.76 -14.98 -3.57
N LEU A 49 -15.83 -14.33 -3.11
CA LEU A 49 -16.16 -12.95 -3.49
C LEU A 49 -15.72 -12.01 -2.37
N ARG A 50 -14.64 -11.24 -2.59
CA ARG A 50 -14.11 -10.26 -1.62
C ARG A 50 -14.78 -8.91 -1.81
N LYS A 51 -15.41 -8.39 -0.76
CA LYS A 51 -15.98 -7.04 -0.73
C LYS A 51 -14.87 -5.99 -0.70
N ILE A 52 -14.89 -5.10 -1.67
CA ILE A 52 -13.90 -4.04 -1.81
C ILE A 52 -14.55 -2.71 -2.17
N THR A 53 -13.84 -1.62 -1.90
CA THR A 53 -14.29 -0.27 -2.24
C THR A 53 -13.19 0.50 -2.93
N ARG A 54 -13.58 1.34 -3.89
CA ARG A 54 -12.74 2.43 -4.38
C ARG A 54 -12.97 3.63 -3.49
N VAL A 55 -11.92 4.12 -2.83
CA VAL A 55 -11.98 5.23 -1.87
C VAL A 55 -11.09 6.36 -2.34
N ARG A 56 -11.62 7.59 -2.34
CA ARG A 56 -10.83 8.81 -2.52
C ARG A 56 -10.45 9.35 -1.14
N LEU A 57 -9.16 9.33 -0.82
CA LEU A 57 -8.62 9.82 0.45
C LEU A 57 -8.60 11.36 0.50
N SER A 58 -8.46 11.91 1.69
CA SER A 58 -8.37 13.36 1.92
C SER A 58 -7.18 14.03 1.20
N ASN A 59 -6.14 13.28 0.82
CA ASN A 59 -5.03 13.77 -0.01
C ASN A 59 -5.31 13.68 -1.52
N GLY A 60 -6.56 13.43 -1.92
CA GLY A 60 -7.01 13.39 -3.31
C GLY A 60 -6.69 12.11 -4.06
N LYS A 61 -5.90 11.19 -3.48
CA LYS A 61 -5.52 9.92 -4.11
C LYS A 61 -6.63 8.89 -3.99
N GLU A 62 -6.78 8.08 -5.04
CA GLU A 62 -7.71 6.96 -5.05
C GLU A 62 -7.04 5.63 -4.78
N VAL A 63 -7.64 4.83 -3.92
CA VAL A 63 -7.13 3.51 -3.52
C VAL A 63 -8.27 2.49 -3.47
N THR A 64 -7.94 1.24 -3.76
CA THR A 64 -8.84 0.12 -3.54
C THR A 64 -8.62 -0.45 -2.15
N VAL A 65 -9.66 -0.50 -1.32
CA VAL A 65 -9.61 -0.92 0.08
C VAL A 65 -10.52 -2.13 0.29
N TYR A 66 -10.14 -3.02 1.21
CA TYR A 66 -10.95 -4.16 1.62
C TYR A 66 -11.97 -3.74 2.69
N ILE A 67 -13.22 -4.23 2.58
CA ILE A 67 -14.19 -4.11 3.67
C ILE A 67 -14.15 -5.40 4.51
N PRO A 68 -13.69 -5.34 5.77
CA PRO A 68 -13.70 -6.51 6.66
C PRO A 68 -15.12 -6.85 7.17
N GLY A 69 -15.31 -8.08 7.63
CA GLY A 69 -16.58 -8.57 8.19
C GLY A 69 -17.55 -9.16 7.15
N GLU A 70 -18.71 -9.63 7.61
CA GLU A 70 -19.72 -10.35 6.80
C GLU A 70 -20.76 -9.41 6.18
N GLY A 71 -21.30 -8.44 6.93
CA GLY A 71 -22.17 -7.35 6.43
C GLY A 71 -21.42 -6.05 6.15
N HIS A 72 -22.05 -5.10 5.44
CA HIS A 72 -21.62 -3.69 5.31
C HIS A 72 -22.77 -2.81 4.82
N ASN A 73 -22.73 -1.52 5.14
CA ASN A 73 -23.61 -0.46 4.62
C ASN A 73 -22.73 0.73 4.22
#